data_AF-A0A6A6F6Z7-F1
#
_entry.id   AF-A0A6A6F6Z7-F1
#
_cell.length_a   1.000
_cell.length_b   1.000
_cell.length_c   1.000
_cell.angle_alpha   90.00
_cell.angle_beta   90.00
_cell.angle_gamma   90.00
#
_symmetry.space_group_name_H-M   'P 1'
#
loop_
_entity.id
_entity.type
_entity.pdbx_description
1 polymer ?
#
loop_
_entity_poly.entity_id
_entity_poly.type
_entity_poly.pdbx_seq_one_letter_code
_entity_poly.pdbx_strand_id
1 'polypeptide(L)' 'KTTELLLLKSPFYRLIREIALGYKPNCRFQASALNALQEYTEAAIVQLFESSNLAAVHANRVTI' A
#
# COMPACT_ATOMS: atom_id res chain seq x y z
N LYS A 1 3.97 -13.82 -14.22
CA LYS A 1 4.40 -13.01 -13.04
C LYS A 1 4.61 -11.59 -13.55
N THR A 2 3.92 -10.63 -12.96
CA THR A 2 3.99 -9.21 -13.33
C THR A 2 4.56 -8.40 -12.17
N THR A 3 5.07 -7.22 -12.46
CA THR A 3 5.55 -6.23 -11.48
C THR A 3 4.75 -4.94 -11.58
N GLU A 4 3.55 -5.02 -12.17
CA GLU A 4 2.66 -3.88 -12.31
C GLU A 4 2.00 -3.58 -10.96
N LEU A 5 1.79 -2.29 -10.70
CA LEU A 5 1.12 -1.84 -9.49
C LEU A 5 -0.33 -2.35 -9.46
N LEU A 6 -0.72 -2.92 -8.33
CA LEU A 6 -2.02 -3.55 -8.10
C LEU A 6 -3.09 -2.53 -7.75
N LEU A 7 -2.73 -1.44 -7.05
CA LEU A 7 -3.67 -0.39 -6.67
C LEU A 7 -3.83 0.65 -7.79
N LEU A 8 -5.06 1.12 -7.98
CA LEU A 8 -5.32 2.23 -8.88
C LEU A 8 -4.64 3.50 -8.38
N LYS A 9 -3.79 4.10 -9.20
CA LYS A 9 -3.01 5.31 -8.85
C LYS A 9 -3.86 6.48 -8.39
N SER A 10 -4.98 6.75 -9.08
CA SER A 10 -5.85 7.91 -8.80
C SER A 10 -6.44 7.90 -7.38
N PRO A 11 -7.16 6.84 -6.93
CA PRO A 11 -7.65 6.78 -5.56
C PRO A 11 -6.52 6.73 -4.52
N PHE A 12 -5.42 6.04 -4.80
CA PHE A 12 -4.29 5.97 -3.88
C PHE A 12 -3.64 7.36 -3.65
N TYR A 13 -3.45 8.15 -4.71
CA TYR A 13 -2.91 9.51 -4.59
C TYR A 13 -3.89 10.47 -3.90
N ARG A 14 -5.20 10.29 -4.07
CA ARG A 14 -6.21 11.06 -3.31
C ARG A 14 -6.10 10.78 -1.82
N LEU A 15 -5.98 9.50 -1.44
CA LEU A 15 -5.78 9.08 -0.06
C LEU A 15 -4.51 9.69 0.56
N ILE A 16 -3.36 9.64 -0.16
CA ILE A 16 -2.13 10.26 0.32
C ILE A 16 -2.34 11.76 0.62
N ARG A 17 -3.02 12.47 -0.28
CA ARG A 17 -3.29 13.91 -0.10
C ARG A 17 -4.23 14.17 1.06
N GLU A 18 -5.27 13.37 1.22
CA GLU A 18 -6.20 13.45 2.35
C GLU A 18 -5.48 13.28 3.69
N ILE A 19 -4.63 12.25 3.81
CA ILE A 19 -3.80 12.03 5.00
C ILE A 19 -2.88 13.23 5.24
N ALA A 20 -2.19 13.70 4.19
CA ALA A 20 -1.24 14.80 4.30
C ALA A 20 -1.88 16.14 4.72
N LEU A 21 -3.13 16.39 4.35
CA LEU A 21 -3.87 17.58 4.77
C LEU A 21 -4.01 17.66 6.29
N GLY A 22 -4.09 16.51 6.98
CA GLY A 22 -4.13 16.44 8.44
C GLY A 22 -2.82 16.82 9.13
N TYR A 23 -1.69 16.81 8.42
CA TYR A 23 -0.37 17.14 8.98
C TYR A 23 0.14 18.51 8.53
N LYS A 24 0.01 18.82 7.24
CA LYS A 24 0.50 20.07 6.65
C LYS A 24 -0.46 20.54 5.56
N PRO A 25 -1.26 21.58 5.81
CA PRO A 25 -2.09 22.17 4.76
C PRO A 25 -1.19 22.69 3.62
N ASN A 26 -1.66 22.57 2.38
CA ASN A 26 -0.97 23.01 1.16
C ASN A 26 0.35 22.28 0.84
N CYS A 27 0.55 21.07 1.36
CA CYS A 27 1.69 20.24 0.98
C CYS A 27 1.63 19.85 -0.52
N ARG A 28 2.76 20.00 -1.23
CA ARG A 28 2.90 19.59 -2.64
C ARG A 28 3.75 18.32 -2.70
N PHE A 29 3.36 17.40 -3.57
CA PHE A 29 4.05 16.13 -3.77
C PHE A 29 4.70 16.09 -5.14
N GLN A 30 5.93 15.58 -5.20
CA GLN A 30 6.57 15.18 -6.45
C GLN A 30 5.91 13.88 -6.96
N ALA A 31 5.80 13.73 -8.28
CA ALA A 31 5.24 12.51 -8.88
C ALA A 31 6.01 11.25 -8.48
N SER A 32 7.35 11.31 -8.40
CA SER A 32 8.19 10.21 -7.94
C SER A 32 7.94 9.83 -6.48
N ALA A 33 7.67 10.80 -5.61
CA ALA A 33 7.35 10.53 -4.21
C ALA A 33 6.02 9.77 -4.08
N LEU A 34 5.01 10.13 -4.89
CA LEU A 34 3.73 9.42 -4.92
C LEU A 34 3.88 7.98 -5.44
N ASN A 35 4.71 7.77 -6.47
CA ASN A 35 5.03 6.43 -6.97
C ASN A 35 5.77 5.60 -5.90
N ALA A 36 6.81 6.15 -5.27
CA ALA A 36 7.58 5.44 -4.24
C ALA A 36 6.71 5.04 -3.05
N LEU A 37 5.79 5.91 -2.62
CA LEU A 37 4.82 5.57 -1.58
C LEU A 37 3.93 4.41 -2.00
N GLN A 38 3.49 4.37 -3.26
CA GLN A 38 2.66 3.28 -3.75
C GLN A 38 3.43 1.97 -3.83
N GLU A 39 4.62 1.98 -4.42
CA GLU A 39 5.49 0.81 -4.53
C GLU A 39 5.78 0.21 -3.15
N TYR A 40 6.17 1.04 -2.18
CA TYR A 40 6.43 0.60 -0.81
C TYR A 40 5.16 0.03 -0.15
N THR A 41 4.02 0.71 -0.28
CA THR A 41 2.78 0.29 0.36
C THR A 41 2.30 -1.06 -0.18
N GLU A 42 2.36 -1.27 -1.49
CA GLU A 42 1.98 -2.55 -2.09
C GLU A 42 2.94 -3.67 -1.66
N ALA A 43 4.25 -3.42 -1.66
CA ALA A 43 5.23 -4.40 -1.16
C ALA A 43 4.99 -4.77 0.31
N ALA A 44 4.72 -3.77 1.16
CA ALA A 44 4.43 -3.98 2.58
C ALA A 44 3.14 -4.78 2.80
N ILE A 45 2.09 -4.49 2.04
CA ILE A 45 0.81 -5.22 2.11
C ILE A 45 0.99 -6.67 1.66
N VAL A 46 1.74 -6.92 0.58
CA VAL A 46 2.04 -8.29 0.12
C VAL A 46 2.79 -9.06 1.20
N GLN A 47 3.85 -8.49 1.77
CA GLN A 47 4.62 -9.13 2.85
C GLN A 47 3.77 -9.41 4.09
N LEU A 48 2.86 -8.49 4.44
CA LEU A 48 1.93 -8.68 5.54
C LEU A 48 0.95 -9.83 5.27
N PHE A 49 0.41 -9.92 4.06
CA PHE A 49 -0.48 -11.01 3.68
C PHE A 49 0.24 -12.35 3.58
N GLU A 50 1.49 -12.39 3.11
CA GLU A 50 2.32 -13.59 3.15
C GLU A 50 2.48 -14.10 4.59
N SER A 51 2.83 -13.18 5.51
CA SER A 51 2.99 -13.50 6.94
C SER A 51 1.67 -13.95 7.58
N SER A 52 0.57 -13.27 7.25
CA SER A 52 -0.77 -13.61 7.75
C SER A 52 -1.24 -14.97 7.25
N ASN A 53 -0.95 -15.29 5.99
CA ASN A 53 -1.26 -16.59 5.40
C ASN A 53 -0.44 -17.72 6.06
N LEU A 54 0.84 -17.49 6.35
CA LEU A 54 1.66 -18.45 7.11
C LEU A 54 1.06 -18.71 8.51
N ALA A 55 0.58 -17.66 9.19
CA ALA A 55 -0.09 -17.81 10.48
C ALA A 55 -1.43 -18.57 10.38
N ALA A 56 -2.22 -18.36 9.32
CA ALA A 56 -3.44 -19.11 9.09
C ALA A 56 -3.16 -20.60 8.85
N VAL A 57 -2.17 -20.91 8.00
CA VAL A 57 -1.72 -22.29 7.74
C VAL A 57 -1.20 -22.96 9.01
N HIS A 58 -0.44 -22.23 9.84
CA HIS A 58 0.03 -22.74 11.14
C HIS A 58 -1.15 -23.14 12.06
N ALA A 59 -2.27 -22.42 11.97
CA ALA A 59 -3.50 -22.73 12.70
C ALA A 59 -4.43 -23.74 11.99
N ASN A 60 -3.96 -24.44 10.93
CA ASN A 60 -4.76 -25.32 10.08
C ASN A 60 -6.00 -24.63 9.45
N ARG A 61 -5.93 -23.33 9.20
CA ARG A 61 -6.95 -22.56 8.49
C ARG A 61 -6.45 -22.14 7.11
N VAL A 62 -7.39 -21.99 6.17
CA VAL A 62 -7.12 -21.48 4.82
C VAL A 62 -7.59 -20.02 4.69
N THR A 63 -8.64 -19.64 5.41
CA THR A 63 -9.07 -18.24 5.52
C THR A 63 -8.19 -17.53 6.53
N ILE A 64 -7.55 -16.44 6.11
CA ILE A 64 -6.82 -15.52 6.99
C ILE A 64 -7.75 -14.89 8.02
#